data_AF-A0A1G6RIK4-F1
#
_entry.id   AF-A0A1G6RIK4-F1
#
_cell.length_a   1.000
_cell.length_b   1.000
_cell.length_c   1.000
_cell.angle_alpha   90.00
_cell.angle_beta   90.00
_cell.angle_gamma   90.00
#
_symmetry.space_group_name_H-M   'P 1'
#
loop_
_entity.id
_entity.type
_entity.pdbx_description
1 polymer ?
#
loop_
_entity_poly.entity_id
_entity_poly.type
_entity_poly.pdbx_seq_one_letter_code
_entity_poly.pdbx_strand_id
1 'polypeptide(L)'
;MKTLARRIAFAAGAVFAATACGFSAPVQDPPEEPVPFDEVVGLWENGHGETVEFYADGTFTADPSSFSERIGWEVPEGKFDGTWQLCESIYVTLDNGDQHRGADCIESDEGEYVETDSEVAGLGGTLLFTEDEQIELYPYQLEDHTRSEDYYVKVD
;
A
#
# COMPACT_ATOMS: atom_id res chain seq x y z
N MET A 1 13.47 -68.44 3.81
CA MET A 1 14.54 -67.99 4.74
C MET A 1 13.99 -66.88 5.59
N LYS A 2 14.18 -67.00 6.92
CA LYS A 2 13.67 -66.10 7.97
C LYS A 2 14.72 -65.03 8.27
N THR A 3 14.31 -63.77 8.27
CA THR A 3 14.97 -62.61 8.92
C THR A 3 14.04 -61.41 8.70
N LEU A 4 13.78 -60.47 9.62
CA LEU A 4 14.24 -60.20 10.97
C LEU A 4 13.21 -59.23 11.59
N ALA A 5 12.95 -59.39 12.89
CA ALA A 5 12.07 -58.53 13.66
C ALA A 5 12.65 -57.12 13.86
N ARG A 6 11.77 -56.10 13.93
CA ARG A 6 11.88 -55.07 14.98
C ARG A 6 10.56 -54.31 15.15
N ARG A 7 9.84 -54.60 16.23
CA ARG A 7 8.85 -53.71 16.82
C ARG A 7 9.61 -52.73 17.72
N ILE A 8 9.43 -51.44 17.53
CA ILE A 8 9.74 -50.42 18.53
C ILE A 8 8.46 -49.59 18.70
N ALA A 9 8.05 -49.48 19.95
CA ALA A 9 6.84 -48.86 20.43
C ALA A 9 7.17 -47.53 21.12
N PHE A 10 6.30 -46.56 20.89
CA PHE A 10 5.84 -45.46 21.77
C PHE A 10 6.78 -44.33 22.23
N ALA A 11 6.27 -43.13 21.92
CA ALA A 11 6.02 -41.97 22.79
C ALA A 11 7.14 -40.96 23.04
N ALA A 12 6.92 -39.73 22.56
CA ALA A 12 6.83 -38.48 23.33
C ALA A 12 6.61 -37.34 22.33
N GLY A 13 5.42 -36.71 22.31
CA GLY A 13 5.23 -35.34 22.84
C GLY A 13 5.33 -34.32 21.68
N ALA A 14 4.22 -33.81 21.13
CA ALA A 14 3.53 -32.60 21.61
C ALA A 14 4.52 -31.42 21.74
N VAL A 15 4.43 -30.28 21.07
CA VAL A 15 3.41 -29.63 20.22
C VAL A 15 4.22 -28.72 19.30
N PHE A 16 3.75 -28.51 18.06
CA PHE A 16 4.26 -27.48 17.17
C PHE A 16 4.15 -26.12 17.87
N ALA A 17 5.25 -25.66 18.48
CA ALA A 17 5.45 -24.24 18.71
C ALA A 17 5.86 -23.66 17.35
N ALA A 18 4.87 -23.51 16.46
CA ALA A 18 4.97 -22.49 15.43
C ALA A 18 5.06 -21.19 16.22
N THR A 19 6.28 -20.70 16.41
CA THR A 19 6.51 -19.29 16.63
C THR A 19 5.90 -18.62 15.41
N ALA A 20 4.62 -18.26 15.53
CA ALA A 20 4.09 -17.10 14.86
C ALA A 20 4.88 -15.92 15.44
N CYS A 21 6.12 -15.79 15.00
CA CYS A 21 6.68 -14.47 14.79
C CYS A 21 5.59 -13.74 14.02
N GLY A 22 5.05 -12.68 14.61
CA GLY A 22 4.09 -11.82 13.95
C GLY A 22 4.72 -11.43 12.62
N PHE A 23 4.29 -12.10 11.56
CA PHE A 23 4.50 -11.60 10.23
C PHE A 23 3.68 -10.33 10.23
N SER A 24 4.36 -9.20 10.38
CA SER A 24 3.90 -7.97 9.74
C SER A 24 3.41 -8.42 8.37
N ALA A 25 2.13 -8.23 8.08
CA ALA A 25 1.54 -8.61 6.80
C ALA A 25 2.54 -8.18 5.70
N PRO A 26 2.89 -9.07 4.75
CA PRO A 26 3.97 -8.81 3.82
C PRO A 26 3.67 -7.47 3.17
N VAL A 27 4.48 -6.45 3.51
CA VAL A 27 4.56 -5.23 2.72
C VAL A 27 4.81 -5.75 1.33
N GLN A 28 3.83 -5.60 0.43
CA GLN A 28 4.10 -5.96 -0.96
C GLN A 28 5.28 -5.07 -1.36
N ASP A 29 6.23 -5.68 -2.05
CA ASP A 29 7.43 -4.97 -2.43
C ASP A 29 7.03 -3.74 -3.29
N PRO A 30 7.72 -2.60 -3.13
CA PRO A 30 7.53 -1.49 -4.05
C PRO A 30 7.79 -1.98 -5.48
N PRO A 31 7.23 -1.30 -6.50
CA PRO A 31 7.50 -1.67 -7.89
C PRO A 31 9.00 -1.69 -8.17
N GLU A 32 9.45 -2.57 -9.07
CA GLU A 32 10.88 -2.69 -9.40
C GLU A 32 11.42 -1.40 -10.05
N GLU A 33 10.56 -0.69 -10.77
CA GLU A 33 10.82 0.60 -11.41
C GLU A 33 9.80 1.65 -10.92
N PRO A 34 10.19 2.93 -10.73
CA PRO A 34 9.25 4.00 -10.39
C PRO A 34 8.15 4.15 -11.44
N VAL A 35 6.93 4.46 -11.00
CA VAL A 35 5.77 4.59 -11.87
C VAL A 35 5.80 5.95 -12.59
N PRO A 36 5.73 6.01 -13.94
CA PRO A 36 5.68 7.27 -14.66
C PRO A 36 4.39 8.06 -14.44
N PHE A 37 4.48 9.40 -14.43
CA PHE A 37 3.34 10.30 -14.22
C PHE A 37 2.15 10.00 -15.13
N ASP A 38 2.39 9.78 -16.42
CA ASP A 38 1.35 9.48 -17.41
C ASP A 38 0.64 8.14 -17.12
N GLU A 39 1.31 7.21 -16.44
CA GLU A 39 0.71 5.94 -15.99
C GLU A 39 -0.10 6.10 -14.69
N VAL A 40 0.12 7.17 -13.93
CA VAL A 40 -0.72 7.51 -12.77
C VAL A 40 -2.02 8.17 -13.21
N VAL A 41 -1.98 9.09 -14.18
CA VAL A 41 -3.14 9.85 -14.67
C VAL A 41 -4.24 8.94 -15.20
N GLY A 42 -5.47 9.11 -14.71
CA GLY A 42 -6.65 8.35 -15.11
C GLY A 42 -7.44 7.82 -13.92
N LEU A 43 -8.42 6.96 -14.22
CA LEU A 43 -9.32 6.38 -13.24
C LEU A 43 -8.71 5.12 -12.61
N TRP A 44 -8.89 5.00 -11.31
CA TRP A 44 -8.50 3.87 -10.48
C TRP A 44 -9.73 3.40 -9.70
N GLU A 45 -9.91 2.08 -9.61
CA GLU A 45 -11.05 1.45 -8.92
C GLU A 45 -10.57 0.30 -8.04
N ASN A 46 -11.16 0.13 -6.86
CA ASN A 46 -10.88 -0.99 -5.98
C ASN A 46 -11.94 -2.10 -6.09
N GLY A 47 -11.73 -3.22 -5.38
CA GLY A 47 -12.67 -4.36 -5.37
C GLY A 47 -14.08 -4.07 -4.82
N HIS A 48 -14.30 -2.88 -4.26
CA HIS A 48 -15.59 -2.41 -3.73
C HIS A 48 -16.32 -1.44 -4.67
N GLY A 49 -15.73 -1.11 -5.82
CA GLY A 49 -16.29 -0.14 -6.78
C GLY A 49 -16.11 1.31 -6.36
N GLU A 50 -15.21 1.58 -5.42
CA GLU A 50 -14.83 2.93 -5.01
C GLU A 50 -13.74 3.45 -5.92
N THR A 51 -13.78 4.74 -6.24
CA THR A 51 -12.93 5.31 -7.28
C THR A 51 -12.05 6.46 -6.80
N VAL A 52 -10.92 6.62 -7.48
CA VAL A 52 -10.09 7.83 -7.49
C VAL A 52 -9.65 8.11 -8.93
N GLU A 53 -9.80 9.35 -9.40
CA GLU A 53 -9.37 9.78 -10.72
C GLU A 53 -8.32 10.89 -10.58
N PHE A 54 -7.13 10.66 -11.12
CA PHE A 54 -6.03 11.63 -11.15
C PHE A 54 -6.01 12.33 -12.49
N TYR A 55 -6.10 13.66 -12.48
CA TYR A 55 -6.02 14.48 -13.68
C TYR A 55 -4.60 15.01 -13.88
N ALA A 56 -4.20 15.15 -15.14
CA ALA A 56 -2.86 15.63 -15.53
C ALA A 56 -2.56 17.08 -15.09
N ASP A 57 -3.55 17.83 -14.61
CA ASP A 57 -3.37 19.19 -14.09
C ASP A 57 -3.02 19.23 -12.58
N GLY A 58 -2.82 18.07 -11.96
CA GLY A 58 -2.49 17.95 -10.53
C GLY A 58 -3.72 17.98 -9.63
N THR A 59 -4.93 17.87 -10.17
CA THR A 59 -6.15 17.70 -9.38
C THR A 59 -6.63 16.24 -9.37
N PHE A 60 -7.39 15.87 -8.36
CA PHE A 60 -8.02 14.54 -8.29
C PHE A 60 -9.47 14.64 -7.84
N THR A 61 -10.26 13.61 -8.15
CA THR A 61 -11.56 13.36 -7.52
C THR A 61 -11.60 11.96 -6.96
N ALA A 62 -12.35 11.75 -5.89
CA ALA A 62 -12.52 10.44 -5.29
C ALA A 62 -13.88 10.28 -4.62
N ASP A 63 -14.31 9.02 -4.53
CA ASP A 63 -15.37 8.67 -3.60
C ASP A 63 -14.81 8.74 -2.16
N PRO A 64 -15.53 9.30 -1.18
CA PRO A 64 -14.99 9.55 0.14
C PRO A 64 -14.58 8.26 0.86
N SER A 65 -15.38 7.19 0.71
CA SER A 65 -15.08 5.89 1.29
C SER A 65 -13.78 5.28 0.74
N SER A 66 -13.33 5.72 -0.44
CA SER A 66 -12.07 5.32 -1.07
C SER A 66 -10.84 5.53 -0.18
N PHE A 67 -10.83 6.59 0.64
CA PHE A 67 -9.66 6.91 1.47
C PHE A 67 -9.81 6.44 2.91
N SER A 68 -11.03 6.16 3.40
CA SER A 68 -11.30 6.47 4.81
C SER A 68 -12.25 5.60 5.64
N GLU A 69 -12.69 4.41 5.24
CA GLU A 69 -13.26 3.48 6.26
C GLU A 69 -12.17 2.80 7.13
N ARG A 70 -10.93 2.67 6.64
CA ARG A 70 -9.93 1.77 7.25
C ARG A 70 -8.91 2.41 8.19
N ILE A 71 -8.91 3.74 8.29
CA ILE A 71 -8.04 4.52 9.18
C ILE A 71 -8.81 5.27 10.28
N GLY A 72 -10.13 5.04 10.39
CA GLY A 72 -10.97 5.52 11.50
C GLY A 72 -11.54 6.94 11.35
N TRP A 73 -11.66 7.46 10.13
CA TRP A 73 -12.20 8.79 9.86
C TRP A 73 -13.69 8.73 9.49
N GLU A 74 -14.49 9.68 10.01
CA GLU A 74 -15.86 9.88 9.53
C GLU A 74 -15.83 10.59 8.19
N VAL A 75 -16.49 10.00 7.21
CA VAL A 75 -16.42 10.46 5.84
C VAL A 75 -17.75 11.09 5.41
N PRO A 76 -17.77 12.34 4.91
CA PRO A 76 -19.00 12.94 4.41
C PRO A 76 -19.53 12.20 3.16
N GLU A 77 -20.84 12.09 3.01
CA GLU A 77 -21.47 11.56 1.79
C GLU A 77 -21.13 12.45 0.57
N GLY A 78 -20.82 11.86 -0.58
CA GLY A 78 -20.65 12.59 -1.83
C GLY A 78 -19.45 12.11 -2.64
N LYS A 79 -18.90 13.00 -3.46
CA LYS A 79 -17.55 12.93 -4.03
C LYS A 79 -16.74 14.06 -3.43
N PHE A 80 -15.44 13.89 -3.30
CA PHE A 80 -14.55 14.98 -2.90
C PHE A 80 -13.41 15.15 -3.91
N ASP A 81 -12.76 16.31 -3.83
CA ASP A 81 -11.70 16.73 -4.72
C ASP A 81 -10.54 17.35 -3.95
N GLY A 82 -9.43 17.52 -4.65
CA GLY A 82 -8.22 18.09 -4.09
C GLY A 82 -7.08 18.13 -5.11
N THR A 83 -5.87 18.29 -4.59
CA THR A 83 -4.64 18.25 -5.38
C THR A 83 -3.85 16.99 -5.10
N TRP A 84 -3.08 16.54 -6.09
CA TRP A 84 -2.18 15.41 -5.94
C TRP A 84 -0.82 15.71 -6.58
N GLN A 85 0.19 14.99 -6.11
CA GLN A 85 1.55 15.04 -6.64
C GLN A 85 2.18 13.64 -6.61
N LEU A 86 2.99 13.34 -7.63
CA LEU A 86 3.79 12.12 -7.71
C LEU A 86 5.13 12.36 -7.04
N CYS A 87 5.50 11.48 -6.11
CA CYS A 87 6.66 11.66 -5.26
C CYS A 87 7.71 10.58 -5.52
N GLU A 88 8.97 11.01 -5.65
CA GLU A 88 10.10 10.17 -6.07
C GLU A 88 10.24 8.89 -5.23
N SER A 89 10.41 9.03 -3.91
CA SER A 89 10.53 7.88 -3.01
C SER A 89 10.08 8.23 -1.61
N ILE A 90 9.44 7.27 -0.93
CA ILE A 90 9.18 7.40 0.51
C ILE A 90 10.46 7.28 1.34
N TYR A 91 11.59 6.87 0.74
CA TYR A 91 12.86 6.69 1.42
C TYR A 91 13.84 7.83 1.09
N VAL A 92 14.29 8.53 2.13
CA VAL A 92 15.42 9.44 2.10
C VAL A 92 16.71 8.71 2.50
N THR A 93 17.78 8.91 1.73
CA THR A 93 19.11 8.40 2.09
C THR A 93 19.84 9.42 2.96
N LEU A 94 20.22 9.01 4.17
CA LEU A 94 21.01 9.83 5.09
C LEU A 94 22.49 9.87 4.66
N ASP A 95 23.24 10.85 5.19
CA ASP A 95 24.68 11.02 4.92
C ASP A 95 25.54 9.77 5.22
N ASN A 96 25.05 8.87 6.07
CA ASN A 96 25.71 7.61 6.43
C ASN A 96 25.38 6.46 5.46
N GLY A 97 24.55 6.70 4.44
CA GLY A 97 24.07 5.71 3.47
C GLY A 97 22.86 4.90 3.93
N ASP A 98 22.35 5.14 5.14
CA ASP A 98 21.13 4.47 5.61
C ASP A 98 19.90 5.09 4.95
N GLN A 99 18.96 4.25 4.54
CA GLN A 99 17.65 4.70 4.08
C GLN A 99 16.70 4.85 5.28
N HIS A 100 16.13 6.04 5.40
CA HIS A 100 15.06 6.36 6.34
C HIS A 100 13.80 6.73 5.56
N ARG A 101 12.62 6.45 6.10
CA ARG A 101 11.40 6.95 5.46
C ARG A 101 11.22 8.44 5.78
N GLY A 102 11.11 9.27 4.74
CA GLY A 102 10.87 10.70 4.84
C GLY A 102 9.40 11.01 4.58
N ALA A 103 8.86 12.03 5.24
CA ALA A 103 7.49 12.50 5.01
C ALA A 103 7.40 13.56 3.89
N ASP A 104 8.54 14.10 3.45
CA ASP A 104 8.57 15.18 2.47
C ASP A 104 8.45 14.60 1.07
N CYS A 105 7.38 14.94 0.36
CA CYS A 105 7.26 14.65 -1.06
C CYS A 105 8.25 15.48 -1.87
N ILE A 106 9.09 14.77 -2.62
CA ILE A 106 9.91 15.33 -3.69
C ILE A 106 9.19 15.04 -4.99
N GLU A 107 8.54 16.05 -5.55
CA GLU A 107 7.80 15.94 -6.80
C GLU A 107 8.72 15.47 -7.95
N SER A 108 8.24 14.50 -8.73
CA SER A 108 9.00 13.85 -9.81
C SER A 108 8.10 13.40 -10.96
N ASP A 109 8.67 13.28 -12.16
CA ASP A 109 7.99 12.74 -13.36
C ASP A 109 7.78 11.21 -13.26
N GLU A 110 8.51 10.54 -12.37
CA GLU A 110 8.39 9.11 -12.04
C GLU A 110 8.52 8.93 -10.52
N GLY A 111 7.71 8.09 -9.89
CA GLY A 111 7.68 8.00 -8.42
C GLY A 111 7.13 6.70 -7.84
N GLU A 112 7.32 6.54 -6.52
CA GLU A 112 6.90 5.36 -5.76
C GLU A 112 5.59 5.56 -4.99
N TYR A 113 5.10 6.81 -4.89
CA TYR A 113 3.85 7.10 -4.21
C TYR A 113 3.20 8.41 -4.67
N VAL A 114 1.91 8.51 -4.39
CA VAL A 114 1.12 9.73 -4.57
C VAL A 114 0.81 10.35 -3.21
N GLU A 115 0.99 11.66 -3.11
CA GLU A 115 0.45 12.44 -2.00
C GLU A 115 -0.79 13.21 -2.49
N THR A 116 -1.85 13.16 -1.70
CA THR A 116 -3.12 13.86 -1.97
C THR A 116 -3.44 14.80 -0.83
N ASP A 117 -3.94 15.98 -1.17
CA ASP A 117 -4.40 16.99 -0.20
C ASP A 117 -5.79 17.49 -0.59
N SER A 118 -6.68 17.59 0.39
CA SER A 118 -8.05 18.06 0.22
C SER A 118 -8.38 19.13 1.24
N GLU A 119 -9.19 20.12 0.82
CA GLU A 119 -9.70 21.14 1.75
C GLU A 119 -10.68 20.56 2.79
N VAL A 120 -11.18 19.34 2.57
CA VAL A 120 -12.01 18.63 3.54
C VAL A 120 -11.11 18.01 4.61
N ALA A 121 -11.21 18.54 5.83
CA ALA A 121 -10.40 18.11 6.95
C ALA A 121 -10.45 16.58 7.17
N GLY A 122 -9.28 15.94 7.12
CA GLY A 122 -9.12 14.49 7.32
C GLY A 122 -9.27 13.65 6.04
N LEU A 123 -9.49 14.26 4.87
CA LEU A 123 -9.45 13.59 3.58
C LEU A 123 -8.16 13.90 2.82
N GLY A 124 -7.71 12.94 2.01
CA GLY A 124 -6.39 12.95 1.36
C GLY A 124 -5.43 11.94 2.03
N GLY A 125 -4.14 12.18 1.88
CA GLY A 125 -3.08 11.33 2.43
C GLY A 125 -2.22 10.65 1.35
N THR A 126 -1.52 9.60 1.77
CA THR A 126 -0.52 8.92 0.95
C THR A 126 -1.08 7.65 0.32
N LEU A 127 -0.79 7.45 -0.95
CA LEU A 127 -1.09 6.22 -1.68
C LEU A 127 0.21 5.62 -2.22
N LEU A 128 0.56 4.40 -1.81
CA LEU A 128 1.79 3.73 -2.24
C LEU A 128 1.55 2.87 -3.46
N PHE A 129 2.46 2.95 -4.44
CA PHE A 129 2.53 1.94 -5.49
C PHE A 129 3.19 0.68 -4.96
N THR A 130 2.62 -0.46 -5.34
CA THR A 130 3.24 -1.78 -5.22
C THR A 130 3.02 -2.55 -6.50
N GLU A 131 3.77 -3.62 -6.69
CA GLU A 131 3.66 -4.46 -7.88
C GLU A 131 3.61 -5.93 -7.47
N ASP A 132 2.66 -6.67 -8.05
CA ASP A 132 2.65 -8.13 -8.06
C ASP A 132 2.47 -8.62 -9.50
N GLU A 133 1.22 -8.74 -9.98
CA GLU A 133 0.93 -9.04 -11.39
C GLU A 133 0.64 -7.78 -12.22
N GLN A 134 0.33 -6.67 -11.55
CA GLN A 134 0.02 -5.35 -12.09
C GLN A 134 0.33 -4.27 -11.04
N ILE A 135 0.34 -3.00 -11.46
CA ILE A 135 0.48 -1.87 -10.53
C ILE A 135 -0.77 -1.79 -9.65
N GLU A 136 -0.54 -1.79 -8.34
CA GLU A 136 -1.55 -1.63 -7.30
C GLU A 136 -1.28 -0.35 -6.51
N LEU A 137 -2.34 0.34 -6.10
CA LEU A 137 -2.25 1.61 -5.36
C LEU A 137 -2.94 1.48 -3.99
N TYR A 138 -2.16 1.55 -2.91
CA TYR A 138 -2.62 1.30 -1.55
C TYR A 138 -2.75 2.58 -0.72
N PRO A 139 -3.90 2.85 -0.09
CA PRO A 139 -3.98 3.82 1.00
C PRO A 139 -3.00 3.50 2.13
N TYR A 140 -2.17 4.47 2.47
CA TYR A 140 -1.05 4.32 3.39
C TYR A 140 -1.00 5.45 4.41
N GLN A 141 -0.87 5.10 5.68
CA GLN A 141 -0.63 6.04 6.76
C GLN A 141 0.86 6.06 7.10
N LEU A 142 1.51 7.20 6.79
CA LEU A 142 2.95 7.37 7.00
C LEU A 142 3.36 7.24 8.48
N GLU A 143 2.56 7.77 9.41
CA GLU A 143 2.90 7.85 10.85
C GLU A 143 3.03 6.47 11.51
N ASP A 144 2.00 5.63 11.35
CA ASP A 144 1.91 4.32 12.01
C ASP A 144 2.21 3.16 11.06
N HIS A 145 2.68 3.48 9.85
CA HIS A 145 3.04 2.53 8.79
C HIS A 145 1.95 1.51 8.46
N THR A 146 0.70 1.89 8.66
CA THR A 146 -0.47 1.04 8.42
C THR A 146 -1.00 1.30 7.03
N ARG A 147 -1.40 0.23 6.34
CA ARG A 147 -2.02 0.30 5.01
C ARG A 147 -3.39 -0.37 5.03
N SER A 148 -4.25 0.02 4.10
CA SER A 148 -5.46 -0.74 3.80
C SER A 148 -5.10 -2.12 3.24
N GLU A 149 -5.93 -3.14 3.50
CA GLU A 149 -5.86 -4.41 2.76
C GLU A 149 -6.48 -4.30 1.35
N ASP A 150 -7.13 -3.17 1.05
CA ASP A 150 -7.73 -2.85 -0.25
C ASP A 150 -6.79 -1.92 -0.98
N TYR A 151 -6.75 -2.12 -2.29
CA TYR A 151 -5.96 -1.34 -3.22
C TYR A 151 -6.79 -1.01 -4.44
N TYR A 152 -6.35 0.03 -5.13
CA TYR A 152 -6.88 0.39 -6.43
C TYR A 152 -6.06 -0.26 -7.53
N VAL A 153 -6.77 -0.57 -8.60
CA VAL A 153 -6.18 -0.93 -9.88
C VAL A 153 -6.61 0.08 -10.93
N LYS A 154 -5.74 0.35 -11.89
CA LYS A 154 -6.05 1.29 -12.97
C LYS A 154 -7.16 0.71 -13.86
N VAL A 155 -8.10 1.57 -14.25
CA VAL A 155 -9.18 1.23 -15.18
C VAL A 155 -8.75 1.59 -16.60
N ASP A 156 -8.81 0.62 -17.51
CA ASP A 156 -8.50 0.77 -18.95
C ASP A 156 -9.56 1.53 -19.76
#